data_AF-A0A925I082-F1
#
_entry.id   AF-A0A925I082-F1
#
_cell.length_a   1.000
_cell.length_b   1.000
_cell.length_c   1.000
_cell.angle_alpha   90.00
_cell.angle_beta   90.00
_cell.angle_gamma   90.00
#
_symmetry.space_group_name_H-M   'P 1'
#
loop_
_entity.id
_entity.type
_entity.pdbx_description
1 polymer ?
#
loop_
_entity_poly.entity_id
_entity_poly.type
_entity_poly.pdbx_seq_one_letter_code
_entity_poly.pdbx_strand_id
1 'polypeptide(L)'
;VLQPDGSSTKDKAMVEKKTVGGTPVHIVDISGTYKDSPAGPFAGGKTVNREDFRMLAAIIETKAAGNYFVKFYGPKATIAENEKAFQELLLSLKVK
;
A
#
# COMPACT_ATOMS: atom_id res chain seq x y z
N VAL A 1 -2.41 -1.79 -10.77
CA VAL A 1 -2.91 -3.09 -10.28
C VAL A 1 -4.02 -3.51 -11.22
N LEU A 2 -4.03 -4.77 -11.64
CA LEU A 2 -5.14 -5.34 -12.41
C LEU A 2 -6.03 -6.12 -11.45
N GLN A 3 -7.34 -5.87 -11.52
CA GLN A 3 -8.32 -6.63 -10.75
C GLN A 3 -8.65 -7.94 -11.48
N PRO A 4 -8.85 -9.07 -10.77
CA PRO A 4 -9.16 -10.35 -11.40
C PRO A 4 -10.44 -10.33 -12.26
N ASP A 5 -11.42 -9.50 -11.88
CA ASP A 5 -12.68 -9.32 -12.60
C ASP A 5 -12.62 -8.21 -13.66
N GLY A 6 -11.45 -7.64 -13.92
CA GLY A 6 -11.24 -6.56 -14.90
C GLY A 6 -11.79 -5.19 -14.47
N SER A 7 -12.38 -5.08 -13.28
CA SER A 7 -12.92 -3.82 -12.77
C SER A 7 -11.82 -2.79 -12.41
N SER A 8 -12.22 -1.54 -12.20
CA SER A 8 -11.32 -0.49 -11.76
C SER A 8 -10.82 -0.77 -10.35
N THR A 9 -9.50 -0.65 -10.13
CA THR A 9 -8.92 -0.77 -8.79
C THR A 9 -9.45 0.28 -7.82
N LYS A 10 -9.84 1.47 -8.32
CA LYS A 10 -10.41 2.53 -7.47
C LYS A 10 -11.69 2.07 -6.75
N ASP A 11 -12.49 1.23 -7.41
CA ASP A 11 -13.78 0.77 -6.88
C ASP A 11 -13.64 -0.45 -5.96
N LYS A 12 -12.49 -1.13 -6.01
CA LYS A 12 -12.16 -2.29 -5.17
C LYS A 12 -11.25 -1.96 -4.00
N ALA A 13 -10.51 -0.86 -4.08
CA ALA A 13 -9.61 -0.43 -3.02
C ALA A 13 -10.41 -0.03 -1.78
N MET A 14 -10.02 -0.54 -0.62
CA MET A 14 -10.48 0.01 0.65
C MET A 14 -9.61 1.24 0.97
N VAL A 15 -10.24 2.37 1.24
CA VAL A 15 -9.58 3.60 1.65
C VAL A 15 -10.26 4.13 2.89
N GLU A 16 -9.50 4.27 3.97
CA GLU A 16 -9.96 4.82 5.25
C GLU A 16 -9.09 6.02 5.62
N LYS A 17 -9.70 7.06 6.21
CA LYS A 17 -8.97 8.19 6.79
C LYS A 17 -9.02 8.09 8.31
N LYS A 18 -7.86 8.13 8.96
CA LYS A 18 -7.72 8.21 10.43
C LYS A 18 -6.87 9.40 10.84
N THR A 19 -7.04 9.85 12.07
CA THR A 19 -6.11 10.77 12.72
C THR A 19 -5.25 9.98 13.69
N VAL A 20 -3.93 10.00 13.48
CA VAL A 20 -2.95 9.33 14.35
C VAL A 20 -1.93 10.36 14.80
N GLY A 21 -1.72 10.50 16.11
CA GLY A 21 -0.78 11.50 16.64
C GLY A 21 -1.08 12.93 16.18
N GLY A 22 -2.37 13.30 16.05
CA GLY A 22 -2.81 14.60 15.53
C GLY A 22 -2.61 14.81 14.02
N THR A 23 -2.17 13.78 13.29
CA THR A 23 -1.85 13.85 11.87
C THR A 23 -2.87 13.03 11.05
N PRO A 24 -3.43 13.58 9.96
CA PRO A 24 -4.26 12.80 9.04
C PRO A 24 -3.46 11.71 8.33
N VAL A 25 -4.00 10.49 8.32
CA VAL A 25 -3.42 9.33 7.66
C VAL A 25 -4.49 8.66 6.81
N HIS A 26 -4.23 8.52 5.52
CA HIS A 26 -5.03 7.72 4.61
C HIS A 26 -4.48 6.31 4.54
N ILE A 27 -5.24 5.33 5.04
CA ILE A 27 -4.91 3.91 5.00
C ILE A 27 -5.57 3.31 3.76
N VAL A 28 -4.79 2.59 2.96
CA VAL A 28 -5.21 2.01 1.69
C VAL A 28 -4.92 0.53 1.70
N ASP A 29 -5.90 -0.28 1.32
CA ASP A 29 -5.74 -1.71 1.10
C ASP A 29 -6.20 -2.07 -0.31
N ILE A 30 -5.27 -2.64 -1.07
CA ILE A 30 -5.47 -3.02 -2.46
C ILE A 30 -4.95 -4.43 -2.66
N SER A 31 -5.79 -5.30 -3.22
CA SER A 31 -5.38 -6.62 -3.72
C SER A 31 -5.49 -6.68 -5.24
N GLY A 32 -4.71 -7.54 -5.88
CA GLY A 32 -4.79 -7.83 -7.31
C GLY A 32 -3.45 -8.21 -7.91
N THR A 33 -3.37 -8.15 -9.24
CA THR A 33 -2.14 -8.46 -9.97
C THR A 33 -1.30 -7.21 -10.15
N TYR A 34 -0.06 -7.26 -9.68
CA TYR A 34 0.91 -6.16 -9.79
C TYR A 34 1.90 -6.46 -10.91
N LYS A 35 2.25 -5.43 -11.67
CA LYS A 35 3.24 -5.53 -12.76
C LYS A 35 4.55 -4.95 -12.23
N ASP A 36 5.48 -5.83 -11.90
CA ASP A 36 6.81 -5.43 -11.44
C ASP A 36 7.81 -5.54 -12.57
N SER A 37 8.71 -4.57 -12.67
CA SER A 37 9.89 -4.64 -13.53
C SER A 37 11.12 -4.60 -12.62
N PRO A 38 11.64 -5.75 -12.14
CA PRO A 38 12.70 -5.78 -11.12
C PRO A 38 13.99 -5.06 -11.53
N ALA A 39 14.30 -5.01 -12.82
CA ALA A 39 15.45 -4.29 -13.35
C ALA A 39 15.22 -2.75 -13.43
N GLY A 40 14.00 -2.28 -13.17
CA GLY A 40 13.60 -0.89 -13.34
C GLY A 40 12.94 -0.61 -14.70
N PRO A 41 12.20 0.51 -14.83
CA PRO A 41 11.39 0.83 -16.00
C PRO A 41 12.21 1.11 -17.28
N PHE A 42 13.50 1.44 -17.14
CA PHE A 42 14.38 1.78 -18.26
C PHE A 42 15.43 0.70 -18.58
N ALA A 43 15.47 -0.39 -17.81
CA ALA A 43 16.51 -1.41 -17.96
C ALA A 43 16.13 -2.55 -18.91
N GLY A 44 15.00 -2.44 -19.63
CA GLY A 44 14.55 -3.45 -20.60
C GLY A 44 14.24 -4.83 -20.02
N GLY A 45 14.14 -4.95 -18.69
CA GLY A 45 13.83 -6.21 -18.02
C GLY A 45 12.40 -6.68 -18.29
N LYS A 46 12.19 -8.00 -18.26
CA LYS A 46 10.84 -8.58 -18.39
C LYS A 46 9.95 -8.09 -17.24
N THR A 47 8.76 -7.63 -17.59
CA THR A 47 7.68 -7.41 -16.62
C THR A 47 7.25 -8.75 -16.03
N VAL A 48 7.22 -8.82 -14.71
CA VAL A 48 6.74 -9.96 -13.93
C VAL A 48 5.36 -9.61 -13.39
N ASN A 49 4.38 -10.44 -13.70
CA ASN A 49 3.07 -10.34 -13.08
C ASN A 49 3.12 -11.04 -11.71
N ARG A 50 2.89 -10.26 -10.66
CA ARG A 50 2.70 -10.74 -9.29
C ARG A 50 1.21 -10.90 -9.04
N GLU A 51 0.69 -12.08 -9.36
CA GLU A 51 -0.69 -12.45 -9.11
C GLU A 51 -0.93 -12.65 -7.62
N ASP A 52 -2.16 -12.43 -7.16
CA ASP A 52 -2.57 -12.57 -5.75
C ASP A 52 -1.68 -11.85 -4.75
N PHE A 53 -1.26 -10.63 -5.10
CA PHE A 53 -0.57 -9.74 -4.18
C PHE A 53 -1.54 -8.78 -3.51
N ARG A 54 -1.13 -8.30 -2.34
CA ARG A 54 -1.84 -7.28 -1.56
C ARG A 54 -0.85 -6.18 -1.20
N MET A 55 -1.36 -4.96 -1.09
CA MET A 55 -0.62 -3.81 -0.57
C MET A 55 -1.46 -3.13 0.50
N LEU A 56 -0.93 -3.10 1.72
CA LEU A 56 -1.35 -2.17 2.75
C LEU A 56 -0.47 -0.93 2.65
N ALA A 57 -1.08 0.24 2.53
CA ALA A 57 -0.36 1.49 2.41
C ALA A 57 -0.92 2.56 3.33
N ALA A 58 -0.08 3.53 3.68
CA ALA A 58 -0.47 4.70 4.44
C ALA A 58 0.10 5.96 3.79
N ILE A 59 -0.73 6.98 3.62
CA ILE A 59 -0.33 8.32 3.22
C ILE A 59 -0.49 9.21 4.44
N ILE A 60 0.63 9.68 4.98
CA ILE A 60 0.68 10.49 6.19
C ILE A 60 0.86 11.94 5.76
N GLU A 61 -0.16 12.77 6.03
CA GLU A 61 -0.21 14.18 5.64
C GLU A 61 0.39 15.05 6.76
N THR A 62 1.72 15.15 6.83
CA THR A 62 2.36 16.02 7.82
C THR A 62 2.26 17.48 7.38
N LYS A 63 2.16 18.41 8.35
CA LYS A 63 2.01 19.84 8.07
C LYS A 63 3.30 20.50 7.55
N ALA A 64 4.45 20.07 8.05
CA ALA A 64 5.73 20.76 7.80
C ALA A 64 6.80 19.89 7.12
N ALA A 65 6.73 18.56 7.25
CA ALA A 65 7.75 17.64 6.76
C ALA A 65 7.39 16.96 5.42
N GLY A 66 6.29 17.39 4.79
CA GLY A 66 5.77 16.79 3.57
C GLY A 66 4.98 15.49 3.81
N ASN A 67 4.53 14.88 2.72
CA ASN A 67 3.74 13.65 2.80
C ASN A 67 4.65 12.42 2.82
N TYR A 68 4.40 11.51 3.77
CA TYR A 68 5.09 10.23 3.84
C TYR A 68 4.22 9.11 3.32
N PHE A 69 4.82 8.19 2.55
CA PHE A 69 4.14 7.05 1.96
C PHE A 69 4.76 5.77 2.50
N VAL A 70 4.01 5.04 3.32
CA VAL A 70 4.40 3.71 3.79
C VAL A 70 3.70 2.69 2.91
N LYS A 71 4.44 1.72 2.38
CA LYS A 71 3.89 0.63 1.56
C LYS A 71 4.38 -0.70 2.09
N PHE A 72 3.46 -1.59 2.40
CA PHE A 72 3.71 -2.97 2.74
C PHE A 72 3.04 -3.84 1.68
N TYR A 73 3.87 -4.33 0.75
CA TYR A 73 3.45 -4.96 -0.49
C TYR A 73 4.10 -6.34 -0.61
N GLY A 74 3.33 -7.34 -1.02
CA GLY A 74 3.82 -8.71 -1.17
C GLY A 74 2.71 -9.72 -1.43
N PRO A 75 3.03 -11.03 -1.38
CA PRO A 75 2.05 -12.09 -1.49
C PRO A 75 0.92 -11.89 -0.49
N LYS A 76 -0.34 -12.05 -0.94
CA LYS A 76 -1.52 -11.76 -0.12
C LYS A 76 -1.51 -12.48 1.23
N ALA A 77 -1.07 -13.73 1.27
CA ALA A 77 -0.97 -14.51 2.51
C ALA A 77 -0.01 -13.87 3.52
N THR A 78 1.20 -13.50 3.09
CA THR A 78 2.20 -12.85 3.95
C THR A 78 1.71 -11.50 4.47
N ILE A 79 1.04 -10.72 3.62
CA ILE A 79 0.48 -9.43 4.02
C ILE A 79 -0.68 -9.60 5.00
N ALA A 80 -1.56 -10.59 4.78
CA ALA A 80 -2.67 -10.88 5.69
C ALA A 80 -2.18 -11.32 7.08
N GLU A 81 -1.15 -12.18 7.15
CA GLU A 81 -0.55 -12.60 8.42
C GLU A 81 0.02 -11.43 9.24
N ASN A 82 0.51 -10.39 8.55
CA ASN A 82 1.19 -9.25 9.16
C ASN A 82 0.33 -7.97 9.20
N GLU A 83 -0.95 -8.05 8.84
CA GLU A 83 -1.84 -6.89 8.75
C GLU A 83 -1.97 -6.15 10.08
N LYS A 84 -2.13 -6.90 11.17
CA LYS A 84 -2.25 -6.33 12.52
C LYS A 84 -0.98 -5.59 12.94
N ALA A 85 0.20 -6.17 12.69
CA ALA A 85 1.47 -5.54 13.00
C ALA A 85 1.68 -4.25 12.20
N PHE A 86 1.26 -4.23 10.93
CA PHE A 86 1.27 -3.01 10.12
C PHE A 86 0.36 -1.93 10.69
N GLN A 87 -0.86 -2.28 11.13
CA GLN A 87 -1.77 -1.33 11.78
C GLN A 87 -1.18 -0.77 13.09
N GLU A 88 -0.58 -1.62 13.92
CA GLU A 88 0.10 -1.21 15.16
C GLU A 88 1.28 -0.26 14.87
N LEU A 89 2.07 -0.54 13.82
CA LEU A 89 3.12 0.35 13.35
C LEU A 89 2.56 1.73 13.00
N LEU A 90 1.47 1.81 12.23
CA LEU A 90 0.85 3.09 11.88
C LEU A 90 0.34 3.84 13.10
N LEU A 91 -0.30 3.14 14.05
CA LEU A 91 -0.79 3.74 15.30
C LEU A 91 0.33 4.22 16.21
N SER A 92 1.53 3.66 16.10
CA SER A 92 2.72 4.11 16.84
C SER A 92 3.35 5.41 16.31
N LEU A 93 2.82 5.96 15.21
CA LEU A 93 3.34 7.17 14.57
C LEU A 93 3.41 8.35 15.55
N LYS A 94 4.61 8.95 15.61
CA LYS A 94 4.88 10.21 16.30
C LYS A 94 5.44 11.20 15.30
N VAL A 95 4.71 12.27 15.07
CA VAL A 95 5.19 13.40 14.26
C VAL A 95 5.83 14.40 15.22
N LYS A 96 7.08 14.79 14.93
CA LYS A 96 7.81 15.82 15.68
C LYS A 96 7.54 17.19 15.10
#